data_AF-A0A963H7P6-F1
#
_entry.id   AF-A0A963H7P6-F1
#
_cell.length_a   1.000
_cell.length_b   1.000
_cell.length_c   1.000
_cell.angle_alpha   90.00
_cell.angle_beta   90.00
_cell.angle_gamma   90.00
#
_symmetry.space_group_name_H-M   'P 1'
#
loop_
_entity.id
_entity.type
_entity.pdbx_description
1 polymer ?
#
loop_
_entity_poly.entity_id
_entity_poly.type
_entity_poly.pdbx_seq_one_letter_code
_entity_poly.pdbx_strand_id
1 'polypeptide(L)'
;MLKAWLDRLRPASLKLRLVVLFAGLMSAALFIYSAYTAHRQSALVTDNLVTATQSLATYVADIAAPGVAANDVSTLSAQLNSLQVFAGIRAVRITDRQGSTLAAVARNAQDALHPLSPAEATQAVAAPPAQQSVAHTENGLSVWAPVGQI
;
A
#
# COMPACT_ATOMS: atom_id res chain seq x y z
N MET A 1 33.33 3.67 64.01
CA MET A 1 32.06 2.97 63.72
C MET A 1 31.39 3.40 62.40
N LEU A 2 31.54 4.65 61.92
CA LEU A 2 30.96 5.10 60.64
C LEU A 2 31.55 4.41 59.37
N LYS A 3 32.84 4.04 59.42
CA LYS A 3 33.59 3.48 58.29
C LYS A 3 33.12 2.05 57.90
N ALA A 4 32.77 1.23 58.89
CA ALA A 4 32.25 -0.13 58.69
C ALA A 4 30.82 -0.16 58.12
N TRP A 5 30.05 0.92 58.31
CA TRP A 5 28.71 1.07 57.74
C TRP A 5 28.76 1.51 56.27
N LEU A 6 29.70 2.41 55.92
CA LEU A 6 29.98 2.78 54.53
C LEU A 6 30.54 1.61 53.69
N ASP A 7 31.41 0.78 54.26
CA ASP A 7 31.97 -0.38 53.55
C ASP A 7 30.94 -1.50 53.31
N ARG A 8 29.87 -1.58 54.12
CA ARG A 8 28.71 -2.48 53.87
C ARG A 8 27.79 -1.99 52.74
N LEU A 9 27.74 -0.68 52.46
CA LEU A 9 26.89 -0.06 51.43
C LEU A 9 27.56 0.02 50.04
N ARG A 10 28.89 -0.08 49.99
CA ARG A 10 29.69 -0.03 48.74
C ARG A 10 29.46 -1.20 47.77
N PRO A 11 29.42 -2.48 48.17
CA PRO A 11 29.17 -3.57 47.23
C PRO A 11 27.71 -3.66 46.78
N ALA A 12 26.75 -3.27 47.64
CA ALA A 12 25.32 -3.29 47.30
C ALA A 12 24.96 -2.21 46.26
N SER A 13 25.49 -1.00 46.41
CA SER A 13 25.28 0.09 45.44
C SER A 13 25.99 -0.15 44.11
N LEU A 14 27.16 -0.81 44.11
CA LEU A 14 27.87 -1.16 42.88
C LEU A 14 27.14 -2.27 42.11
N LYS A 15 26.66 -3.31 42.81
CA LYS A 15 25.80 -4.36 42.23
C LYS A 15 24.51 -3.77 41.67
N LEU A 16 23.85 -2.87 42.41
CA LEU A 16 22.64 -2.18 41.96
C LEU A 16 22.89 -1.36 40.69
N ARG A 17 23.96 -0.56 40.66
CA ARG A 17 24.34 0.23 39.47
C ARG A 17 24.62 -0.66 38.26
N LEU A 18 25.28 -1.80 38.46
CA LEU A 18 25.58 -2.75 37.41
C LEU A 18 24.32 -3.44 36.87
N VAL A 19 23.37 -3.80 37.74
CA VAL A 19 22.07 -4.35 37.34
C VAL A 19 21.24 -3.31 36.57
N VAL A 20 21.22 -2.05 37.01
CA VAL A 20 20.52 -0.97 36.31
C VAL A 20 21.14 -0.70 34.94
N LEU A 21 22.47 -0.68 34.84
CA LEU A 21 23.18 -0.55 33.56
C LEU A 21 22.88 -1.73 32.62
N PHE A 22 22.91 -2.95 33.14
CA PHE A 22 22.62 -4.15 32.35
C PHE A 22 21.17 -4.18 31.87
N ALA A 23 20.21 -3.86 32.76
CA ALA A 23 18.80 -3.75 32.42
C ALA A 23 18.56 -2.62 31.41
N GLY A 24 19.23 -1.48 31.56
CA GLY A 24 19.17 -0.37 30.60
C GLY A 24 19.72 -0.75 29.23
N LEU A 25 20.86 -1.44 29.18
CA LEU A 25 21.44 -1.94 27.93
C LEU A 25 20.57 -3.01 27.26
N MET A 26 19.97 -3.92 28.04
CA MET A 26 19.03 -4.91 27.52
C MET A 26 17.77 -4.26 26.96
N SER A 27 17.18 -3.31 27.68
CA SER A 27 16.02 -2.55 27.19
C SER A 27 16.36 -1.77 25.92
N ALA A 28 17.53 -1.13 25.86
CA ALA A 28 17.99 -0.43 24.67
C ALA A 28 18.20 -1.39 23.49
N ALA A 29 18.80 -2.56 23.72
CA ALA A 29 19.01 -3.58 22.69
C ALA A 29 17.67 -4.11 22.14
N LEU A 30 16.71 -4.39 23.02
CA LEU A 30 15.36 -4.81 22.63
C LEU A 30 14.65 -3.72 21.81
N PHE A 31 14.77 -2.46 22.23
CA PHE A 31 14.17 -1.34 21.52
C PHE A 31 14.75 -1.15 20.12
N ILE A 32 16.08 -1.16 20.00
CA ILE A 32 16.78 -1.05 18.71
C ILE A 32 16.41 -2.22 17.79
N TYR A 33 16.38 -3.44 18.33
CA TYR A 33 15.99 -4.62 17.56
C TYR A 33 14.54 -4.53 17.07
N SER A 34 13.60 -4.14 17.94
CA SER A 34 12.19 -3.97 17.58
C SER A 34 12.00 -2.88 16.50
N ALA A 35 12.70 -1.76 16.62
CA ALA A 35 12.66 -0.69 15.63
C ALA A 35 13.24 -1.15 14.28
N TYR A 36 14.34 -1.89 14.31
CA TYR A 36 14.95 -2.47 13.12
C TYR A 36 14.01 -3.45 12.40
N THR A 37 13.36 -4.36 13.13
CA THR A 37 12.41 -5.31 12.54
C THR A 37 11.17 -4.62 12.01
N ALA A 38 10.64 -3.62 12.71
CA ALA A 38 9.50 -2.83 12.26
C ALA A 38 9.79 -2.13 10.92
N HIS A 39 10.99 -1.54 10.79
CA HIS A 39 11.39 -0.85 9.57
C HIS A 39 11.60 -1.81 8.39
N ARG A 40 12.15 -3.01 8.63
CA ARG A 40 12.28 -4.06 7.61
C ARG A 40 10.90 -4.59 7.17
N GLN A 41 9.98 -4.78 8.11
CA GLN A 41 8.63 -5.25 7.81
C GLN A 41 7.84 -4.23 6.99
N SER A 42 7.98 -2.93 7.28
CA SER A 42 7.28 -1.90 6.49
C SER A 42 7.72 -1.87 5.03
N ALA A 43 9.02 -2.08 4.76
CA ALA A 43 9.55 -2.14 3.40
C ALA A 43 8.99 -3.35 2.65
N LEU A 44 9.05 -4.54 3.25
CA LEU A 44 8.55 -5.78 2.63
C LEU A 44 7.05 -5.75 2.36
N VAL A 45 6.25 -5.19 3.26
CA VAL A 45 4.79 -5.05 3.05
C VAL A 45 4.50 -4.10 1.89
N THR A 46 5.29 -3.02 1.76
CA THR A 46 5.11 -2.05 0.67
C THR A 46 5.45 -2.66 -0.69
N ASP A 47 6.57 -3.38 -0.81
CA ASP A 47 6.97 -4.03 -2.06
C ASP A 47 5.97 -5.12 -2.48
N ASN A 48 5.48 -5.91 -1.51
CA ASN A 48 4.44 -6.91 -1.76
C ASN A 48 3.13 -6.26 -2.21
N LEU A 49 2.74 -5.13 -1.62
CA LEU A 49 1.54 -4.41 -2.02
C LEU A 49 1.68 -3.89 -3.45
N VAL A 50 2.81 -3.29 -3.80
CA VAL A 50 3.09 -2.83 -5.17
C VAL A 50 3.01 -3.98 -6.17
N THR A 51 3.67 -5.10 -5.87
CA THR A 51 3.69 -6.28 -6.75
C THR A 51 2.30 -6.88 -6.93
N ALA A 52 1.53 -6.97 -5.85
CA ALA A 52 0.16 -7.49 -5.89
C ALA A 52 -0.76 -6.56 -6.69
N THR A 53 -0.68 -5.25 -6.49
CA THR A 53 -1.50 -4.28 -7.23
C THR A 53 -1.10 -4.21 -8.70
N GLN A 54 0.18 -4.36 -9.06
CA GLN A 54 0.61 -4.53 -10.45
C GLN A 54 0.03 -5.77 -11.10
N SER A 55 0.10 -6.91 -10.40
CA SER A 55 -0.48 -8.16 -10.90
C SER A 55 -2.00 -8.03 -11.11
N LEU A 56 -2.68 -7.33 -10.21
CA LEU A 56 -4.11 -7.02 -10.34
C LEU A 56 -4.39 -6.08 -11.52
N ALA A 57 -3.57 -5.05 -11.73
CA ALA A 57 -3.71 -4.14 -12.87
C ALA A 57 -3.52 -4.87 -14.21
N THR A 58 -2.55 -5.77 -14.30
CA THR A 58 -2.35 -6.63 -15.47
C THR A 58 -3.54 -7.56 -15.69
N TYR A 59 -4.03 -8.21 -14.63
CA TYR A 59 -5.23 -9.05 -14.73
C TYR A 59 -6.45 -8.26 -15.24
N VAL A 60 -6.68 -7.05 -14.72
CA VAL A 60 -7.75 -6.16 -15.18
C VAL A 60 -7.56 -5.77 -16.65
N ALA A 61 -6.33 -5.51 -17.06
CA ALA A 61 -6.02 -5.19 -18.44
C ALA A 61 -6.29 -6.37 -19.39
N ASP A 62 -5.94 -7.59 -18.99
CA ASP A 62 -6.17 -8.80 -19.79
C ASP A 62 -7.66 -9.10 -19.97
N ILE A 63 -8.46 -8.99 -18.90
CA ILE A 63 -9.92 -9.23 -19.01
C ILE A 63 -10.64 -8.13 -19.81
N ALA A 64 -10.11 -6.91 -19.80
CA ALA A 64 -10.68 -5.77 -20.50
C ALA A 64 -10.30 -5.72 -21.98
N ALA A 65 -9.17 -6.31 -22.37
CA ALA A 65 -8.64 -6.24 -23.73
C ALA A 65 -9.66 -6.66 -24.83
N PRO A 66 -10.44 -7.75 -24.67
CA PRO A 66 -11.47 -8.11 -25.66
C PRO A 66 -12.56 -7.06 -25.80
N GLY A 67 -13.03 -6.49 -24.68
CA GLY A 67 -14.08 -5.46 -24.69
C GLY A 67 -13.60 -4.13 -25.25
N VAL A 68 -12.33 -3.76 -25.01
CA VAL A 68 -11.71 -2.60 -25.65
C VAL A 68 -11.58 -2.82 -27.17
N ALA A 69 -11.11 -3.99 -27.60
CA ALA A 69 -10.96 -4.32 -29.03
C ALA A 69 -12.30 -4.33 -29.78
N ALA A 70 -13.39 -4.75 -29.11
CA ALA A 70 -14.74 -4.73 -29.65
C ALA A 70 -15.46 -3.38 -29.52
N ASN A 71 -14.87 -2.39 -28.84
CA ASN A 71 -15.50 -1.13 -28.44
C ASN A 71 -16.83 -1.34 -27.68
N ASP A 72 -16.94 -2.43 -26.91
CA ASP A 72 -18.12 -2.77 -26.13
C ASP A 72 -18.01 -2.25 -24.69
N VAL A 73 -18.38 -0.98 -24.53
CA VAL A 73 -18.37 -0.28 -23.23
C VAL A 73 -19.29 -0.94 -22.20
N SER A 74 -20.37 -1.58 -22.65
CA SER A 74 -21.35 -2.22 -21.77
C SER A 74 -20.77 -3.46 -21.10
N THR A 75 -20.10 -4.32 -21.89
CA THR A 75 -19.37 -5.48 -21.40
C THR A 75 -18.19 -5.05 -20.53
N LEU A 76 -17.45 -4.01 -20.92
CA LEU A 76 -16.35 -3.46 -20.12
C LEU A 76 -16.82 -3.04 -18.72
N SER A 77 -17.93 -2.31 -18.64
CA SER A 77 -18.49 -1.82 -17.38
C SER A 77 -18.95 -2.97 -16.49
N ALA A 78 -19.56 -4.01 -17.06
CA ALA A 78 -19.96 -5.21 -16.32
C ALA A 78 -18.73 -5.98 -15.78
N GLN A 79 -17.69 -6.14 -16.59
CA GLN A 79 -16.42 -6.76 -16.18
C GLN A 79 -15.74 -5.97 -15.06
N LEU A 80 -15.68 -4.65 -15.18
CA LEU A 80 -15.13 -3.79 -14.13
C LEU A 80 -15.96 -3.86 -12.83
N ASN A 81 -17.28 -3.95 -12.93
CA ASN A 81 -18.14 -4.12 -11.76
C ASN A 81 -17.94 -5.47 -11.04
N SER A 82 -17.56 -6.52 -11.77
CA SER A 82 -17.22 -7.83 -11.19
C SER A 82 -16.02 -7.77 -10.21
N LEU A 83 -15.20 -6.71 -10.31
CA LEU A 83 -14.09 -6.45 -9.40
C LEU A 83 -14.54 -6.07 -7.98
N GLN A 84 -15.86 -5.98 -7.72
CA GLN A 84 -16.43 -5.68 -6.40
C GLN A 84 -15.92 -6.63 -5.31
N VAL A 85 -15.58 -7.87 -5.69
CA VAL A 85 -14.99 -8.90 -4.81
C VAL A 85 -13.67 -8.44 -4.17
N PHE A 86 -12.95 -7.52 -4.80
CA PHE A 86 -11.69 -6.99 -4.29
C PHE A 86 -11.94 -5.72 -3.48
N ALA A 87 -12.11 -5.86 -2.16
CA ALA A 87 -12.36 -4.75 -1.23
C ALA A 87 -11.31 -3.62 -1.29
N GLY A 88 -10.07 -3.94 -1.65
CA GLY A 88 -8.97 -2.98 -1.76
C GLY A 88 -9.02 -2.06 -2.99
N ILE A 89 -9.83 -2.39 -4.00
CA ILE A 89 -9.95 -1.57 -5.21
C ILE A 89 -10.87 -0.38 -4.92
N ARG A 90 -10.32 0.83 -4.98
CA ARG A 90 -11.09 2.08 -4.81
C ARG A 90 -11.68 2.59 -6.13
N ALA A 91 -10.90 2.53 -7.20
CA ALA A 91 -11.35 2.92 -8.53
C ALA A 91 -10.56 2.15 -9.59
N VAL A 92 -11.18 1.96 -10.74
CA VAL A 92 -10.55 1.44 -11.96
C VAL A 92 -11.00 2.30 -13.12
N ARG A 93 -10.05 2.69 -13.96
CA ARG A 93 -10.33 3.47 -15.16
C ARG A 93 -9.56 2.90 -16.34
N ILE A 94 -10.29 2.69 -17.43
CA ILE A 94 -9.73 2.28 -18.72
C ILE A 94 -9.80 3.48 -19.65
N THR A 95 -8.66 3.88 -20.16
CA THR A 95 -8.54 5.00 -21.10
C THR A 95 -8.01 4.53 -22.45
N ASP A 96 -8.32 5.29 -23.49
CA ASP A 96 -7.63 5.15 -24.77
C ASP A 96 -6.20 5.72 -24.69
N ARG A 97 -5.48 5.68 -25.81
CA ARG A 97 -4.11 6.21 -25.94
C ARG A 97 -4.03 7.74 -25.88
N GLN A 98 -5.15 8.43 -26.08
CA GLN A 98 -5.26 9.89 -26.01
C GLN A 98 -5.64 10.36 -24.60
N GLY A 99 -5.90 9.43 -23.67
CA GLY A 99 -6.32 9.70 -22.30
C GLY A 99 -7.84 9.88 -22.14
N SER A 100 -8.63 9.63 -23.18
CA SER A 100 -10.09 9.63 -23.09
C SER A 100 -10.56 8.41 -22.32
N THR A 101 -11.54 8.58 -21.44
CA THR A 101 -12.05 7.46 -20.65
C THR A 101 -13.04 6.63 -21.46
N LEU A 102 -12.76 5.32 -21.57
CA LEU A 102 -13.64 4.35 -22.22
C LEU A 102 -14.64 3.76 -21.22
N ALA A 103 -14.18 3.39 -20.03
CA ALA A 103 -15.04 3.05 -18.90
C ALA A 103 -14.33 3.29 -17.58
N ALA A 104 -15.10 3.53 -16.52
CA ALA A 104 -14.57 3.66 -15.18
C ALA A 104 -15.57 3.17 -14.14
N VAL A 105 -15.05 2.63 -13.04
CA VAL A 105 -15.81 2.28 -11.84
C VAL A 105 -15.10 2.86 -10.61
N ALA A 106 -15.86 3.27 -9.60
CA ALA A 106 -15.30 3.64 -8.31
C ALA A 106 -16.22 3.23 -7.16
N ARG A 107 -15.65 3.06 -5.97
CA ARG A 107 -16.43 2.77 -4.76
C ARG A 107 -17.16 4.03 -4.33
N ASN A 108 -18.45 3.88 -4.08
CA ASN A 108 -19.28 4.90 -3.45
C ASN A 108 -19.12 4.90 -1.92
N ALA A 109 -19.86 5.77 -1.23
CA ALA A 109 -19.86 5.87 0.23
C ALA A 109 -20.34 4.58 0.94
N GLN A 110 -21.06 3.71 0.23
CA GLN A 110 -21.52 2.40 0.72
C GLN A 110 -20.53 1.27 0.42
N ASP A 111 -19.31 1.61 -0.01
CA ASP A 111 -18.25 0.67 -0.38
C ASP A 111 -18.67 -0.29 -1.52
N ALA A 112 -19.56 0.17 -2.41
CA ALA A 112 -19.94 -0.54 -3.63
C ALA A 112 -19.31 0.12 -4.85
N LEU A 113 -18.64 -0.67 -5.70
CA LEU A 113 -18.23 -0.25 -7.03
C LEU A 113 -19.49 0.08 -7.83
N HIS A 114 -19.45 1.23 -8.48
CA HIS A 114 -20.46 1.65 -9.42
C HIS A 114 -19.78 2.22 -10.66
N PRO A 115 -20.39 2.05 -11.84
CA PRO A 115 -19.92 2.69 -13.05
C PRO A 115 -20.03 4.21 -12.91
N LEU A 116 -18.97 4.91 -13.31
CA LEU A 116 -18.90 6.36 -13.30
C LEU A 116 -19.42 6.93 -14.62
N SER A 117 -20.08 8.08 -14.53
CA SER A 117 -20.36 8.89 -15.72
C SER A 117 -19.06 9.49 -16.29
N PRO A 118 -19.04 9.91 -17.56
CA PRO A 118 -17.84 10.50 -18.18
C PRO A 118 -17.30 11.73 -17.43
N ALA A 119 -18.18 12.53 -16.82
CA ALA A 119 -17.79 13.70 -16.04
C ALA A 119 -17.06 13.31 -14.74
N GLU A 120 -17.57 12.29 -14.04
CA GLU A 120 -16.97 11.79 -12.79
C GLU A 120 -15.66 11.02 -13.06
N ALA A 121 -15.60 10.29 -14.18
CA ALA A 121 -14.43 9.51 -14.57
C ALA A 121 -13.18 10.36 -14.86
N THR A 122 -13.37 11.63 -15.22
CA THR A 122 -12.30 12.59 -15.45
C THR A 122 -11.62 13.03 -14.14
N GLN A 123 -12.37 13.05 -13.02
CA GLN A 123 -11.86 13.40 -11.69
C GLN A 123 -11.30 12.21 -10.92
N ALA A 124 -11.75 10.99 -11.20
CA ALA A 124 -11.53 9.84 -10.32
C ALA A 124 -10.07 9.35 -10.23
N VAL A 125 -9.24 9.55 -11.26
CA VAL A 125 -7.83 9.11 -11.28
C VAL A 125 -6.99 10.10 -12.09
N ALA A 126 -5.78 10.45 -11.69
CA ALA A 126 -4.87 11.24 -12.53
C ALA A 126 -4.31 10.37 -13.67
N ALA A 127 -4.09 10.94 -14.86
CA ALA A 127 -3.35 10.23 -15.91
C ALA A 127 -1.92 9.91 -15.44
N PRO A 128 -1.32 8.77 -15.84
CA PRO A 128 0.04 8.46 -15.46
C PRO A 128 1.00 9.54 -15.98
N PRO A 129 1.99 9.99 -15.21
CA PRO A 129 3.15 10.64 -15.80
C PRO A 129 3.84 9.64 -16.73
N ALA A 130 4.33 10.11 -17.88
CA ALA A 130 4.72 9.30 -19.06
C ALA A 130 5.76 8.19 -18.84
N GLN A 131 6.28 7.99 -17.62
CA GLN A 131 7.37 7.09 -17.28
C GLN A 131 7.16 6.27 -16.00
N GLN A 132 6.00 6.39 -15.31
CA GLN A 132 5.75 5.65 -14.07
C GLN A 132 4.49 4.79 -14.17
N SER A 133 4.66 3.48 -14.01
CA SER A 133 3.56 2.50 -13.91
C SER A 133 2.95 2.43 -12.51
N VAL A 134 3.54 3.10 -11.52
CA VAL A 134 3.09 3.12 -10.12
C VAL A 134 3.27 4.51 -9.54
N ALA A 135 2.25 5.02 -8.84
CA ALA A 135 2.34 6.24 -8.05
C ALA A 135 1.70 6.04 -6.68
N HIS A 136 2.40 6.53 -5.66
CA HIS A 136 1.85 6.66 -4.32
C HIS A 136 1.12 8.01 -4.23
N THR A 137 -0.14 7.97 -3.83
CA THR A 137 -0.97 9.14 -3.55
C THR A 137 -1.27 9.19 -2.06
N GLU A 138 -1.74 10.34 -1.56
CA GLU A 138 -2.17 10.50 -0.16
C GLU A 138 -3.24 9.46 0.25
N ASN A 139 -4.03 8.98 -0.72
CA ASN A 139 -5.16 8.09 -0.49
C ASN A 139 -4.88 6.63 -0.88
N GLY A 140 -3.65 6.27 -1.28
CA GLY A 140 -3.28 4.90 -1.61
C GLY A 140 -2.36 4.75 -2.83
N LEU A 141 -2.36 3.56 -3.41
CA LEU A 141 -1.51 3.18 -4.54
C LEU A 141 -2.29 3.21 -5.87
N SER A 142 -1.77 3.97 -6.83
CA SER A 142 -2.26 3.99 -8.22
C SER A 142 -1.29 3.22 -9.10
N VAL A 143 -1.81 2.32 -9.94
CA VAL A 143 -1.00 1.49 -10.84
C VAL A 143 -1.63 1.50 -12.23
N TRP A 144 -0.78 1.52 -13.25
CA TRP A 144 -1.18 1.53 -14.65
C TRP A 144 -0.60 0.32 -15.38
N ALA A 145 -1.44 -0.34 -16.17
CA ALA A 145 -1.05 -1.46 -17.02
C ALA A 145 -1.61 -1.21 -18.44
N PRO A 146 -0.85 -1.54 -19.50
CA PRO A 146 -1.33 -1.42 -20.87
C PRO A 146 -2.43 -2.45 -21.13
N VAL A 147 -3.52 -2.02 -21.78
CA VAL A 147 -4.63 -2.89 -22.19
C VAL A 147 -4.38 -3.37 -23.62
N GLY A 148 -4.17 -4.68 -23.77
CA GLY A 148 -3.85 -5.32 -25.04
C GLY A 148 -2.38 -5.16 -25.46
N GLN A 149 -1.90 -6.09 -26.27
CA GLN A 149 -0.61 -5.97 -26.97
C GLN A 149 -0.87 -5.39 -28.36
N ILE A 150 -0.17 -4.32 -28.70
CA ILE A 150 0.15 -4.01 -30.10
C ILE A 150 1.66 -3.99 -30.22
#